data_AF-A0A1V5LC66-F1
#
_entry.id   AF-A0A1V5LC66-F1
#
_cell.length_a   1.000
_cell.length_b   1.000
_cell.length_c   1.000
_cell.angle_alpha   90.00
_cell.angle_beta   90.00
_cell.angle_gamma   90.00
#
_symmetry.space_group_name_H-M   'P 1'
#
loop_
_entity.id
_entity.type
_entity.pdbx_description
1 polymer ?
#
loop_
_entity_poly.entity_id
_entity_poly.type
_entity_poly.pdbx_seq_one_letter_code
_entity_poly.pdbx_strand_id
1 'polypeptide(L)' 'MGTRGGPRAHRLTMVSTYTDLRSGQLGLLADSWGLAAIAQRDGRAADTLGVDLHDTVTLLPAEPKPADP' A
#
# COMPACT_ATOMS: atom_id res chain seq x y z
N MET A 1 2.63 27.44 -4.22
CA MET A 1 1.24 27.28 -4.70
C MET A 1 0.96 25.79 -4.80
N GLY A 2 0.64 25.15 -3.67
CA GLY A 2 0.47 23.70 -3.58
C GLY A 2 -0.98 23.32 -3.81
N THR A 3 -1.27 22.63 -4.91
CA THR A 3 -2.58 21.99 -5.11
C THR A 3 -2.71 20.89 -4.05
N ARG A 4 -3.60 21.09 -3.07
CA ARG A 4 -4.09 20.02 -2.20
C ARG A 4 -4.82 19.00 -3.09
N GLY A 5 -4.07 18.03 -3.61
CA GLY A 5 -4.66 16.83 -4.19
C GLY A 5 -5.52 16.16 -3.13
N GLY A 6 -6.75 15.78 -3.48
CA GLY A 6 -7.59 14.98 -2.59
C GLY A 6 -6.89 13.67 -2.19
N PRO A 7 -7.41 12.97 -1.17
CA PRO A 7 -6.79 11.74 -0.69
C PRO A 7 -6.60 10.74 -1.85
N ARG A 8 -5.35 10.36 -2.11
CA ARG A 8 -5.00 9.35 -3.11
C ARG A 8 -5.16 7.96 -2.51
N ALA A 9 -6.07 7.18 -3.06
CA ALA A 9 -6.27 5.79 -2.65
C ALA A 9 -5.42 4.85 -3.52
N HIS A 10 -4.73 3.91 -2.87
CA HIS A 10 -3.96 2.86 -3.54
C HIS A 10 -4.47 1.49 -3.09
N ARG A 11 -4.61 0.56 -4.05
CA ARG A 11 -4.98 -0.83 -3.73
C ARG A 11 -3.72 -1.59 -3.33
N LEU A 12 -3.78 -2.25 -2.18
CA LEU A 12 -2.73 -3.11 -1.67
C LEU A 12 -3.14 -4.58 -1.78
N THR A 13 -2.17 -5.46 -1.96
CA THR A 13 -2.37 -6.92 -1.87
C THR A 13 -1.85 -7.41 -0.53
N MET A 14 -2.70 -8.13 0.22
CA MET A 14 -2.25 -8.80 1.45
C MET A 14 -1.28 -9.91 1.07
N VAL A 15 -0.08 -9.87 1.63
CA VAL A 15 0.98 -10.85 1.36
C VAL A 15 1.65 -11.28 2.66
N SER A 16 2.23 -12.48 2.68
CA SER A 16 2.99 -12.96 3.83
C SER A 16 4.43 -12.49 3.77
N THR A 17 4.97 -12.38 2.57
CA THR A 17 6.36 -11.98 2.34
C THR A 17 6.48 -11.08 1.12
N TYR A 18 7.61 -10.36 1.04
CA TYR A 18 7.93 -9.53 -0.11
C TYR A 18 8.05 -10.32 -1.44
N THR A 19 8.31 -11.62 -1.40
CA THR A 19 8.42 -12.46 -2.60
C THR A 19 7.08 -12.80 -3.24
N ASP A 20 5.98 -12.61 -2.53
CA ASP A 20 4.63 -12.88 -3.05
C ASP A 20 4.14 -11.75 -3.99
N LEU A 21 4.87 -10.62 -4.01
CA LEU A 21 4.55 -9.46 -4.85
C LEU A 21 5.17 -9.57 -6.24
N ARG A 22 4.38 -9.22 -7.26
CA ARG A 22 4.88 -9.00 -8.62
C ARG A 22 5.68 -7.71 -8.69
N SER A 23 6.62 -7.61 -9.62
CA SER A 23 7.42 -6.39 -9.84
C SER A 23 6.53 -5.14 -9.95
N GLY A 24 6.83 -4.10 -9.17
CA GLY A 24 6.06 -2.87 -9.08
C GLY A 24 4.77 -2.93 -8.24
N GLN A 25 4.34 -4.11 -7.77
CA GLN A 25 3.11 -4.27 -7.00
C GLN A 25 3.31 -3.83 -5.55
N LEU A 26 2.33 -3.11 -5.01
CA LEU A 26 2.24 -2.75 -3.60
C LEU A 26 1.57 -3.87 -2.79
N GLY A 27 2.16 -4.16 -1.63
CA GLY A 27 1.68 -5.16 -0.68
C GLY A 27 1.55 -4.63 0.73
N LEU A 28 0.63 -5.21 1.49
CA LEU A 28 0.50 -5.04 2.94
C LEU A 28 0.90 -6.35 3.62
N LEU A 29 1.84 -6.28 4.55
CA LEU A 29 2.34 -7.41 5.32
C LEU A 29 2.63 -7.01 6.76
N ALA A 30 2.79 -7.99 7.64
CA ALA A 30 3.40 -7.77 8.95
C ALA A 30 4.92 -7.83 8.81
N ASP A 31 5.64 -6.85 9.34
CA ASP A 31 7.10 -6.85 9.36
C ASP A 31 7.67 -7.69 10.52
N SER A 32 9.01 -7.75 10.61
CA SER A 32 9.70 -8.48 11.67
C SER A 32 9.49 -7.91 13.09
N TRP A 33 8.91 -6.72 13.21
CA TRP A 33 8.56 -6.09 14.48
C TRP A 33 7.07 -6.24 14.82
N GLY A 34 6.30 -6.94 13.98
CA GLY A 34 4.86 -7.12 14.16
C GLY A 34 4.04 -5.89 13.80
N LEU A 35 4.62 -4.93 13.06
CA LEU A 35 3.93 -3.74 12.59
C LEU A 35 3.38 -3.97 11.17
N ALA A 36 2.33 -3.23 10.82
CA ALA A 36 1.82 -3.19 9.45
C ALA A 36 2.81 -2.42 8.57
N ALA A 37 3.33 -3.10 7.54
CA ALA A 37 4.26 -2.53 6.59
C ALA A 37 3.68 -2.55 5.17
N ILE A 38 3.85 -1.44 4.45
CA ILE A 38 3.55 -1.36 3.03
C ILE A 38 4.86 -1.49 2.26
N ALA A 39 4.95 -2.49 1.39
CA ALA A 39 6.13 -2.77 0.60
C ALA A 39 5.82 -2.78 -0.90
N GLN A 40 6.85 -2.59 -1.73
CA GLN A 40 6.73 -2.65 -3.18
C GLN A 40 7.86 -3.49 -3.76
N ARG A 41 7.52 -4.49 -4.58
CA ARG A 41 8.54 -5.27 -5.30
C ARG A 41 9.31 -4.37 -6.27
N ASP A 42 10.64 -4.43 -6.20
CA ASP A 42 11.60 -3.74 -7.05
C ASP A 42 11.43 -2.21 -7.01
N GLY A 43 11.07 -1.66 -5.85
CA GLY A 43 10.88 -0.22 -5.70
C GLY A 43 10.74 0.23 -4.24
N ARG A 44 10.45 1.52 -4.08
CA ARG A 44 10.18 2.14 -2.78
C ARG A 44 8.70 2.51 -2.71
N ALA A 45 7.98 1.88 -1.79
CA ALA A 45 6.56 2.15 -1.60
C ALA A 45 6.29 3.62 -1.23
N ALA A 46 7.17 4.24 -0.44
CA ALA A 46 7.05 5.64 -0.03
C ALA A 46 7.02 6.60 -1.24
N ASP A 47 7.89 6.39 -2.23
CA ASP A 47 7.93 7.21 -3.45
C ASP A 47 6.62 7.07 -4.26
N THR A 48 6.11 5.84 -4.38
CA THR A 48 4.84 5.56 -5.09
C THR A 48 3.63 6.16 -4.41
N LEU A 49 3.60 6.10 -3.07
CA LEU A 49 2.50 6.65 -2.26
C LEU A 49 2.63 8.16 -2.05
N GLY A 50 3.82 8.73 -2.28
CA GLY A 50 4.11 10.14 -2.02
C GLY A 50 4.00 10.50 -0.55
N VAL A 51 4.46 9.61 0.34
CA VAL A 51 4.42 9.78 1.79
C VAL A 51 5.84 9.87 2.36
N ASP A 52 5.96 10.57 3.48
CA ASP A 52 7.20 10.71 4.25
C ASP A 52 7.00 10.31 5.72
N LEU A 53 8.07 10.35 6.51
CA LEU A 53 8.01 10.14 7.94
C LEU A 53 7.00 11.09 8.59
N HIS A 54 6.24 10.55 9.54
CA HIS A 54 5.18 11.24 10.28
C HIS A 54 3.89 11.51 9.50
N ASP A 55 3.81 11.17 8.21
CA ASP A 55 2.53 11.17 7.50
C ASP A 55 1.57 10.12 8.07
N THR A 56 0.29 10.48 8.09
CA THR A 56 -0.77 9.57 8.52
C THR A 56 -1.34 8.84 7.31
N VAL A 57 -1.33 7.50 7.37
CA VAL A 57 -1.95 6.62 6.37
C VAL A 57 -3.18 5.97 7.00
N THR A 58 -4.28 5.92 6.24
CA THR A 58 -5.50 5.20 6.64
C THR A 58 -5.64 3.95 5.79
N LEU A 59 -5.73 2.78 6.44
CA LEU A 59 -6.06 1.53 5.78
C LEU A 59 -7.58 1.36 5.78
N LEU A 60 -8.14 1.19 4.58
CA LEU A 60 -9.55 0.91 4.39
C LEU A 60 -9.72 -0.52 3.88
N PRO A 61 -10.73 -1.27 4.36
CA PRO A 61 -11.10 -2.53 3.74
C PRO A 61 -11.37 -2.31 2.25
N ALA A 62 -10.84 -3.18 1.38
CA ALA A 62 -11.27 -3.17 0.00
C ALA A 62 -12.74 -3.55 -0.03
N GLU A 63 -13.58 -2.74 -0.70
CA GLU A 63 -14.95 -3.16 -0.96
C GLU A 63 -14.92 -4.51 -1.70
N PRO A 64 -15.75 -5.48 -1.29
CA PRO A 64 -15.88 -6.73 -2.03
C PRO A 64 -16.31 -6.39 -3.46
N LYS A 65 -15.55 -6.83 -4.46
CA LYS A 65 -16.01 -6.77 -5.84
C LYS A 65 -17.31 -7.58 -5.90
N PRO A 66 -18.42 -7.04 -6.46
CA PRO A 66 -19.58 -7.86 -6.76
C PRO A 66 -19.12 -9.09 -7.53
N ALA A 67 -19.57 -10.27 -7.13
CA ALA A 67 -19.33 -11.47 -7.91
C ALA A 67 -19.86 -11.21 -9.33
N ASP A 68 -19.01 -11.35 -10.35
CA ASP A 68 -19.48 -11.37 -11.73
C ASP A 68 -20.47 -12.55 -11.85
N PRO A 69 -21.68 -12.34 -12.43
CA PRO A 69 -22.71 -13.36 -12.56
C PRO A 69 -22.29 -14.55 -13.43
#